data_AF-A0A6N8BLL4-F1
#
_entry.id   AF-A0A6N8BLL4-F1
#
_cell.length_a   1.000
_cell.length_b   1.000
_cell.length_c   1.000
_cell.angle_alpha   90.00
_cell.angle_beta   90.00
_cell.angle_gamma   90.00
#
_symmetry.space_group_name_H-M   'P 1'
#
loop_
_entity.id
_entity.type
_entity.pdbx_description
1 polymer ?
#
loop_
_entity_poly.entity_id
_entity_poly.type
_entity_poly.pdbx_seq_one_letter_code
_entity_poly.pdbx_strand_id
1 'polypeptide(L)'
;MTGNRCGHDPKHPRLSPAKPIRKGKGGLPRILSLAAERAKAWYYHPKKCKLLQSHPHRKTRSERREACQIVIETILSHLDLASLCVGTPTLENGFIDIDMRTIVRDSGMGQRRCERAIALLKEADFMKVQQPRVVNDQGDYVGLRAIRVVTTLFFEFLNLGPMLQRERARATERLQRRARKAQRKLTDFMRRGTKGLRISFGWKSRPSQADMEKHQEETHRWNIACAKYMIAGLAPDECRRRTNVELGLPTDYSPSRYE
;
A
#
# COMPACT_ATOMS: atom_id res chain seq x y z
N MET A 1 37.37 30.42 18.12
CA MET A 1 36.15 30.12 17.33
C MET A 1 36.41 30.47 15.87
N THR A 2 36.42 29.51 14.95
CA THR A 2 36.62 29.78 13.51
C THR A 2 35.43 29.27 12.71
N GLY A 3 34.82 30.14 11.88
CA GLY A 3 33.82 29.79 10.87
C GLY A 3 32.35 29.85 11.32
N ASN A 4 31.62 30.84 10.77
CA ASN A 4 30.16 30.91 10.64
C ASN A 4 29.29 30.83 11.93
N ARG A 5 29.89 30.75 13.13
CA ARG A 5 29.19 30.60 14.42
C ARG A 5 28.17 29.45 14.46
N CYS A 6 28.39 28.42 13.63
CA CYS A 6 27.47 27.29 13.48
C CYS A 6 27.67 26.17 14.51
N GLY A 7 28.60 26.33 15.46
CA GLY A 7 28.95 25.33 16.47
C GLY A 7 29.77 24.13 15.95
N HIS A 8 30.25 24.17 14.71
CA HIS A 8 31.05 23.10 14.12
C HIS A 8 32.49 23.09 14.66
N ASP A 9 32.95 21.95 15.16
CA ASP A 9 34.35 21.67 15.42
C ASP A 9 34.87 20.62 14.41
N PRO A 10 35.81 20.97 13.52
CA PRO A 10 36.38 20.03 12.57
C PRO A 10 37.05 18.81 13.21
N LYS A 11 37.60 18.96 14.43
CA LYS A 11 38.27 17.89 15.19
C LYS A 11 37.25 16.96 15.87
N HIS A 12 36.10 17.50 16.27
CA HIS A 12 35.01 16.76 16.93
C HIS A 12 33.68 16.98 16.20
N PRO A 13 33.53 16.47 14.96
CA PRO A 13 32.35 16.72 14.16
C PRO A 13 31.13 16.00 14.71
N ARG A 14 29.96 16.64 14.65
CA ARG A 14 28.69 15.98 14.93
C ARG A 14 28.17 15.33 13.66
N LEU A 15 28.36 14.02 13.51
CA LEU A 15 27.97 13.31 12.28
C LEU A 15 26.60 12.62 12.35
N SER A 16 25.89 12.74 13.46
CA SER A 16 24.59 12.10 13.67
C SER A 16 23.49 13.15 13.88
N PRO A 17 22.29 12.94 13.30
CA PRO A 17 21.17 13.85 13.45
C PRO A 17 20.59 13.83 14.86
N ALA A 18 19.71 14.78 15.18
CA ALA A 18 18.97 14.79 16.45
C ALA A 18 18.12 13.52 16.63
N LYS A 19 17.59 12.95 15.54
CA LYS A 19 16.88 11.66 15.54
C LYS A 19 17.57 10.67 14.61
N PRO A 20 18.51 9.86 15.11
CA PRO A 20 19.23 8.86 14.30
C PRO A 20 18.35 7.68 13.92
N ILE A 21 18.82 6.89 12.95
CA ILE A 21 18.12 5.69 12.47
C ILE A 21 17.94 4.70 13.62
N ARG A 22 16.70 4.28 13.87
CA ARG A 22 16.38 3.22 14.84
C ARG A 22 16.90 1.87 14.35
N LYS A 23 17.74 1.20 15.15
CA LYS A 23 18.34 -0.10 14.86
C LYS A 23 17.71 -1.20 15.72
N GLY A 24 17.87 -2.46 15.32
CA GLY A 24 17.43 -3.62 16.12
C GLY A 24 15.94 -3.97 15.95
N LYS A 25 15.37 -4.65 16.96
CA LYS A 25 13.97 -5.10 16.94
C LYS A 25 13.02 -3.90 16.86
N GLY A 26 12.13 -3.90 15.86
CA GLY A 26 11.24 -2.77 15.60
C GLY A 26 11.91 -1.54 14.94
N GLY A 27 13.20 -1.64 14.62
CA GLY A 27 13.95 -0.63 13.87
C GLY A 27 13.83 -0.79 12.36
N LEU A 28 14.52 0.09 11.63
CA LEU A 28 14.59 0.06 10.18
C LEU A 28 15.54 -1.04 9.67
N PRO A 29 15.37 -1.52 8.42
CA PRO A 29 16.25 -2.52 7.83
C PRO A 29 17.73 -2.11 7.87
N ARG A 30 18.62 -3.07 8.18
CA ARG A 30 20.05 -2.82 8.45
C ARG A 30 20.75 -2.01 7.35
N ILE A 31 20.35 -2.21 6.08
CA ILE A 31 20.92 -1.48 4.94
C ILE A 31 20.91 0.04 5.13
N LEU A 32 19.87 0.60 5.74
CA LEU A 32 19.73 2.05 5.95
C LEU A 32 20.76 2.55 6.97
N SER A 33 20.85 1.89 8.13
CA SER A 33 21.88 2.21 9.13
C SER A 33 23.31 1.98 8.61
N LEU A 34 23.53 0.92 7.83
CA LEU A 34 24.83 0.61 7.26
C LEU A 34 25.24 1.63 6.19
N ALA A 35 24.29 2.11 5.37
CA ALA A 35 24.52 3.18 4.41
C ALA A 35 24.93 4.48 5.11
N ALA A 36 24.22 4.86 6.18
CA ALA A 36 24.60 6.03 6.99
C ALA A 36 25.99 5.86 7.63
N GLU A 37 26.30 4.69 8.20
CA GLU A 37 27.61 4.37 8.77
C GLU A 37 28.74 4.50 7.74
N ARG A 38 28.56 3.95 6.53
CA ARG A 38 29.55 4.03 5.45
C ARG A 38 29.69 5.46 4.91
N ALA A 39 28.59 6.20 4.78
CA ALA A 39 28.60 7.58 4.31
C ALA A 39 29.39 8.51 5.26
N LYS A 40 29.32 8.29 6.58
CA LYS A 40 30.09 9.09 7.57
C LYS A 40 31.60 9.08 7.29
N ALA A 41 32.15 8.01 6.69
CA ALA A 41 33.55 7.96 6.29
C ALA A 41 33.93 9.04 5.26
N TRP A 42 32.98 9.54 4.47
CA TRP A 42 33.20 10.62 3.50
C TRP A 42 33.51 11.97 4.15
N TYR A 43 33.15 12.16 5.42
CA TYR A 43 33.56 13.36 6.17
C TYR A 43 35.09 13.42 6.33
N TYR A 44 35.68 12.32 6.79
CA TYR A 44 37.12 12.19 7.06
C TYR A 44 37.92 11.93 5.77
N HIS A 45 37.33 11.21 4.82
CA HIS A 45 37.96 10.84 3.57
C HIS A 45 37.13 11.34 2.37
N PRO A 46 37.06 12.67 2.13
CA PRO A 46 36.23 13.23 1.07
C PRO A 46 36.59 12.71 -0.33
N LYS A 47 37.84 12.26 -0.54
CA LYS A 47 38.26 11.65 -1.81
C LYS A 47 37.55 10.34 -2.13
N LYS A 48 36.99 9.63 -1.13
CA LYS A 48 36.18 8.41 -1.32
C LYS A 48 34.82 8.72 -1.95
N CYS A 49 34.35 9.96 -1.87
CA CYS A 49 33.14 10.41 -2.57
C CYS A 49 33.41 11.72 -3.31
N LYS A 50 33.99 11.59 -4.50
CA LYS A 50 34.34 12.75 -5.34
C LYS A 50 33.10 13.54 -5.78
N LEU A 51 31.94 12.89 -5.91
CA LEU A 51 30.69 13.53 -6.32
C LEU A 51 30.16 14.56 -5.31
N LEU A 52 30.52 14.44 -4.03
CA LEU A 52 30.16 15.42 -2.99
C LEU A 52 31.19 16.56 -2.85
N GLN A 53 32.18 16.63 -3.74
CA GLN A 53 33.14 17.73 -3.77
C GLN A 53 32.64 18.83 -4.69
N SER A 54 32.50 20.06 -4.16
CA SER A 54 31.93 21.17 -4.93
C SER A 54 32.79 21.60 -6.12
N HIS A 55 34.11 21.36 -6.10
CA HIS A 55 35.04 21.71 -7.19
C HIS A 55 36.23 20.75 -7.24
N PRO A 56 36.75 20.38 -8.43
CA PRO A 56 37.91 19.49 -8.58
C PRO A 56 39.17 19.98 -7.87
N HIS A 57 39.35 21.31 -7.80
CA HIS A 57 40.55 21.95 -7.24
C HIS A 57 40.35 22.54 -5.85
N ARG A 58 39.14 22.47 -5.27
CA ARG A 58 38.83 23.09 -3.98
C ARG A 58 38.20 22.11 -3.01
N LYS A 59 38.82 21.96 -1.84
CA LYS A 59 38.26 21.17 -0.75
C LYS A 59 36.94 21.80 -0.26
N THR A 60 35.86 21.01 -0.25
CA THR A 60 34.61 21.35 0.44
C THR A 60 34.93 21.68 1.91
N ARG A 61 34.28 22.68 2.51
CA ARG A 61 34.48 23.00 3.94
C ARG A 61 33.98 21.86 4.84
N SER A 62 34.63 21.64 5.98
CA SER A 62 34.27 20.58 6.93
C SER A 62 32.83 20.72 7.45
N GLU A 63 32.37 21.94 7.76
CA GLU A 63 30.98 22.22 8.16
C GLU A 63 29.95 21.74 7.13
N ARG A 64 30.24 21.91 5.82
CA ARG A 64 29.36 21.46 4.74
C ARG A 64 29.37 19.94 4.63
N ARG A 65 30.52 19.29 4.83
CA ARG A 65 30.61 17.83 4.88
C ARG A 65 29.83 17.26 6.05
N GLU A 66 29.92 17.88 7.22
CA GLU A 66 29.17 17.51 8.43
C GLU A 66 27.66 17.57 8.16
N ALA A 67 27.18 18.71 7.66
CA ALA A 67 25.76 18.89 7.35
C ALA A 67 25.26 17.84 6.34
N CYS A 68 26.09 17.49 5.35
CA CYS A 68 25.75 16.44 4.39
C CYS A 68 25.56 15.07 5.08
N GLN A 69 26.43 14.69 6.02
CA GLN A 69 26.29 13.40 6.73
C GLN A 69 25.03 13.34 7.58
N ILE A 70 24.74 14.43 8.30
CA ILE A 70 23.53 14.54 9.11
C ILE A 70 22.28 14.39 8.22
N VAL A 71 22.22 15.12 7.10
CA VAL A 71 21.08 15.06 6.16
C VAL A 71 20.95 13.69 5.51
N ILE A 72 22.04 13.03 5.15
CA ILE A 72 22.01 11.65 4.62
C ILE A 72 21.32 10.72 5.62
N GLU A 73 21.73 10.73 6.90
CA GLU A 73 21.12 9.85 7.89
C GLU A 73 19.64 10.21 8.15
N THR A 74 19.29 11.50 8.20
CA THR A 74 17.89 11.94 8.32
C THR A 74 17.04 11.46 7.15
N ILE A 75 17.52 11.58 5.92
CA ILE A 75 16.82 11.10 4.72
C ILE A 75 16.63 9.57 4.80
N LEU A 76 17.68 8.83 5.15
CA LEU A 76 17.62 7.39 5.26
C LEU A 76 16.68 6.91 6.38
N SER A 77 16.46 7.69 7.43
CA SER A 77 15.47 7.37 8.47
C SER A 77 14.01 7.45 7.99
N HIS A 78 13.77 8.10 6.85
CA HIS A 78 12.46 8.28 6.23
C HIS A 78 12.37 7.63 4.85
N LEU A 79 13.35 6.80 4.49
CA LEU A 79 13.39 6.17 3.17
C LEU A 79 12.51 4.92 3.11
N ASP A 80 11.55 4.91 2.20
CA ASP A 80 10.85 3.68 1.82
C ASP A 80 11.70 2.89 0.82
N LEU A 81 12.08 1.66 1.17
CA LEU A 81 12.97 0.85 0.32
C LEU A 81 12.29 0.36 -0.97
N ALA A 82 10.97 0.19 -1.00
CA ALA A 82 10.30 -0.30 -2.22
C ALA A 82 10.40 0.76 -3.33
N SER A 83 10.00 2.00 -3.02
CA SER A 83 9.98 3.13 -3.96
C SER A 83 11.28 3.92 -4.04
N LEU A 84 12.11 3.87 -3.00
CA LEU A 84 13.22 4.80 -2.72
C LEU A 84 12.77 6.26 -2.52
N CYS A 85 11.48 6.49 -2.29
CA CYS A 85 10.94 7.79 -1.93
C CYS A 85 11.16 8.07 -0.44
N VAL A 86 11.34 9.36 -0.11
CA VAL A 86 11.56 9.83 1.26
C VAL A 86 10.24 10.35 1.82
N GLY A 87 9.59 9.54 2.63
CA GLY A 87 8.23 9.80 3.07
C GLY A 87 7.70 8.71 3.98
N THR A 88 6.45 8.86 4.38
CA THR A 88 5.75 7.89 5.20
C THR A 88 4.53 7.38 4.43
N PRO A 89 4.37 6.05 4.27
CA PRO A 89 3.12 5.50 3.76
C PRO A 89 2.00 5.78 4.77
N THR A 90 0.88 6.31 4.29
CA THR A 90 -0.30 6.60 5.09
C THR A 90 -1.49 5.82 4.59
N LEU A 91 -2.42 5.50 5.49
CA LEU A 91 -3.62 4.73 5.13
C LEU A 91 -4.58 5.54 4.24
N GLU A 92 -4.69 6.85 4.47
CA GLU A 92 -5.63 7.74 3.79
C GLU A 92 -5.05 8.32 2.49
N ASN A 93 -3.81 8.82 2.54
CA ASN A 93 -3.22 9.58 1.43
C ASN A 93 -2.18 8.76 0.64
N GLY A 94 -2.11 7.45 0.86
CA GLY A 94 -1.16 6.54 0.20
C GLY A 94 0.28 6.76 0.66
N PHE A 95 0.96 7.78 0.15
CA PHE A 95 2.35 8.12 0.50
C PHE A 95 2.51 9.62 0.64
N ILE A 96 3.01 10.06 1.80
CA ILE A 96 3.24 11.48 2.08
C ILE A 96 4.73 11.72 2.20
N ASP A 97 5.29 12.50 1.28
CA ASP A 97 6.68 12.95 1.36
C ASP A 97 6.92 13.79 2.61
N ILE A 98 8.11 13.63 3.20
CA ILE A 98 8.50 14.45 4.34
C ILE A 98 8.74 15.90 3.90
N ASP A 99 8.25 16.85 4.69
CA ASP A 99 8.46 18.26 4.44
C ASP A 99 9.84 18.73 4.95
N MET A 100 10.25 19.94 4.54
CA MET A 100 11.52 20.52 5.00
C MET A 100 11.53 20.73 6.52
N ARG A 101 10.37 21.02 7.13
CA ARG A 101 10.23 21.18 8.58
C ARG A 101 10.58 19.89 9.33
N THR A 102 10.16 18.74 8.82
CA THR A 102 10.52 17.42 9.35
C THR A 102 12.01 17.18 9.25
N ILE A 103 12.64 17.50 8.11
CA ILE A 103 14.09 17.37 7.92
C ILE A 103 14.85 18.26 8.92
N VAL A 104 14.44 19.52 9.09
CA VAL A 104 15.02 20.46 10.05
C VAL A 104 14.93 19.94 11.48
N ARG A 105 13.73 19.54 11.90
CA ARG A 105 13.47 18.99 13.24
C ARG A 105 14.30 17.74 13.52
N ASP A 106 14.30 16.78 12.59
CA ASP A 106 14.90 15.48 12.82
C ASP A 106 16.43 15.51 12.65
N SER A 107 16.95 16.42 11.82
CA SER A 107 18.40 16.67 11.71
C SER A 107 18.97 17.45 12.89
N GLY A 108 18.19 18.36 13.48
CA GLY A 108 18.66 19.32 14.49
C GLY A 108 19.52 20.45 13.91
N MET A 109 19.40 20.72 12.61
CA MET A 109 20.13 21.78 11.91
C MET A 109 19.18 22.84 11.35
N GLY A 110 19.68 24.06 11.18
CA GLY A 110 18.92 25.14 10.54
C GLY A 110 18.59 24.85 9.07
N GLN A 111 17.42 25.33 8.63
CA GLN A 111 16.85 25.07 7.30
C GLN A 111 17.84 25.27 6.14
N ARG A 112 18.56 26.40 6.09
CA ARG A 112 19.53 26.68 5.02
C ARG A 112 20.67 25.65 4.96
N ARG A 113 21.09 25.07 6.08
CA ARG A 113 22.11 24.00 6.09
C ARG A 113 21.55 22.72 5.48
N CYS A 114 20.30 22.38 5.81
CA CYS A 114 19.60 21.24 5.23
C CYS A 114 19.42 21.39 3.72
N GLU A 115 18.92 22.54 3.26
CA GLU A 115 18.70 22.83 1.84
C GLU A 115 19.99 22.73 1.03
N ARG A 116 21.09 23.30 1.52
CA ARG A 116 22.40 23.23 0.85
C ARG A 116 22.98 21.82 0.81
N ALA A 117 22.72 21.01 1.83
CA ALA A 117 23.10 19.60 1.83
C ALA A 117 22.26 18.80 0.83
N ILE A 118 20.94 19.03 0.75
CA ILE A 118 20.07 18.40 -0.25
C ILE A 118 20.49 18.81 -1.67
N ALA A 119 20.81 20.10 -1.89
CA ALA A 119 21.32 20.57 -3.18
C ALA A 119 22.58 19.81 -3.60
N LEU A 120 23.52 19.57 -2.67
CA LEU A 120 24.72 18.78 -2.93
C LEU A 120 24.39 17.31 -3.28
N LEU A 121 23.41 16.70 -2.61
CA LEU A 121 22.97 15.34 -2.94
C LEU A 121 22.33 15.28 -4.33
N LYS A 122 21.63 16.33 -4.75
CA LYS A 122 21.10 16.46 -6.12
C LYS A 122 22.21 16.60 -7.15
N GLU A 123 23.18 17.48 -6.90
CA GLU A 123 24.35 17.69 -7.76
C GLU A 123 25.16 16.40 -7.95
N ALA A 124 25.23 15.57 -6.91
CA ALA A 124 25.91 14.26 -6.94
C ALA A 124 25.08 13.13 -7.57
N ASP A 125 23.87 13.41 -8.06
CA ASP A 125 22.89 12.42 -8.53
C ASP A 125 22.57 11.31 -7.51
N PHE A 126 22.78 11.57 -6.22
CA PHE A 126 22.37 10.68 -5.13
C PHE A 126 20.89 10.84 -4.79
N MET A 127 20.27 11.93 -5.22
CA MET A 127 18.87 12.22 -5.00
C MET A 127 18.25 13.02 -6.14
N LYS A 128 17.05 12.62 -6.55
CA LYS A 128 16.16 13.42 -7.39
C LYS A 128 15.14 14.15 -6.52
N VAL A 129 14.87 15.40 -6.84
CA VAL A 129 13.88 16.24 -6.13
C VAL A 129 12.99 16.92 -7.15
N GLN A 130 11.68 16.69 -7.03
CA GLN A 130 10.67 17.35 -7.84
C GLN A 130 9.66 18.02 -6.91
N GLN A 131 9.26 19.25 -7.22
CA GLN A 131 8.18 19.93 -6.50
C GLN A 131 6.94 19.98 -7.40
N PRO A 132 5.92 19.14 -7.15
CA PRO A 132 4.66 19.22 -7.86
C PRO A 132 3.97 20.57 -7.58
N ARG A 133 3.16 21.03 -8.53
CA ARG A 133 2.38 22.25 -8.42
C ARG A 133 0.94 21.95 -8.85
N VAL A 134 -0.01 22.60 -8.21
CA VAL A 134 -1.43 22.51 -8.55
C VAL A 134 -2.03 23.91 -8.60
N VAL A 135 -3.13 24.06 -9.33
CA VAL A 135 -3.94 25.28 -9.30
C VAL A 135 -4.98 25.09 -8.19
N ASN A 136 -5.12 26.06 -7.29
CA ASN A 136 -6.12 26.02 -6.24
C ASN A 136 -7.50 26.47 -6.77
N ASP A 137 -8.54 26.39 -5.92
CA ASP A 137 -9.90 26.80 -6.28
C ASP A 137 -10.04 28.29 -6.63
N GLN A 138 -9.03 29.10 -6.30
CA GLN A 138 -8.94 30.53 -6.58
C GLN A 138 -8.19 30.82 -7.89
N GLY A 139 -7.68 29.80 -8.58
CA GLY A 139 -6.90 29.95 -9.81
C GLY A 139 -5.39 30.17 -9.61
N ASP A 140 -4.90 30.16 -8.38
CA ASP A 140 -3.48 30.37 -8.06
C ASP A 140 -2.66 29.09 -8.16
N TYR A 141 -1.43 29.21 -8.67
CA TYR A 141 -0.44 28.13 -8.66
C TYR A 141 0.18 27.95 -7.27
N VAL A 142 -0.16 26.86 -6.59
CA VAL A 142 0.40 26.50 -5.29
C VAL A 142 1.38 25.33 -5.40
N GLY A 143 2.51 25.45 -4.71
CA GLY A 143 3.52 24.40 -4.63
C GLY A 143 3.14 23.33 -3.62
N LEU A 144 3.13 22.06 -4.04
CA LEU A 144 2.97 20.92 -3.14
C LEU A 144 4.31 20.56 -2.45
N ARG A 145 4.25 19.57 -1.57
CA ARG A 145 5.45 19.00 -0.93
C ARG A 145 6.37 18.40 -1.99
N ALA A 146 7.66 18.63 -1.83
CA ALA A 146 8.64 18.11 -2.77
C ALA A 146 8.78 16.59 -2.61
N ILE A 147 8.65 15.88 -3.72
CA ILE A 147 8.93 14.46 -3.85
C ILE A 147 10.44 14.28 -3.90
N ARG A 148 10.98 13.41 -3.06
CA ARG A 148 12.41 13.13 -2.97
C ARG A 148 12.66 11.65 -3.16
N VAL A 149 13.52 11.32 -4.12
CA VAL A 149 13.85 9.93 -4.45
C VAL A 149 15.35 9.75 -4.32
N VAL A 150 15.80 8.83 -3.46
CA VAL A 150 17.22 8.44 -3.39
C VAL A 150 17.52 7.51 -4.55
N THR A 151 18.61 7.77 -5.28
CA THR A 151 18.99 6.97 -6.44
C THR A 151 19.73 5.69 -6.02
N THR A 152 19.76 4.68 -6.90
CA THR A 152 20.56 3.46 -6.65
C THR A 152 22.06 3.77 -6.61
N LEU A 153 22.49 4.79 -7.36
CA LEU A 153 23.87 5.28 -7.39
C LEU A 153 24.41 5.57 -5.99
N PHE A 154 23.61 6.14 -5.09
CA PHE A 154 24.01 6.38 -3.71
C PHE A 154 24.46 5.09 -3.00
N PHE A 155 23.70 4.01 -3.15
CA PHE A 155 24.03 2.72 -2.54
C PHE A 155 25.17 2.00 -3.27
N GLU A 156 25.27 2.14 -4.58
CA GLU A 156 26.39 1.63 -5.38
C GLU A 156 27.71 2.27 -4.93
N PHE A 157 27.73 3.59 -4.73
CA PHE A 157 28.90 4.33 -4.22
C PHE A 157 29.33 3.89 -2.81
N LEU A 158 28.40 3.30 -2.05
CA LEU A 158 28.64 2.75 -0.72
C LEU A 158 28.95 1.24 -0.76
N ASN A 159 29.08 0.63 -1.95
CA ASN A 159 29.23 -0.82 -2.14
C ASN A 159 28.08 -1.63 -1.50
N LEU A 160 26.85 -1.13 -1.64
CA LEU A 160 25.61 -1.72 -1.12
C LEU A 160 24.62 -2.14 -2.20
N GLY A 161 24.94 -1.99 -3.49
CA GLY A 161 24.04 -2.32 -4.62
C GLY A 161 23.39 -3.72 -4.52
N PRO A 162 24.15 -4.82 -4.35
CA PRO A 162 23.57 -6.16 -4.21
C PRO A 162 22.72 -6.34 -2.94
N MET A 163 23.02 -5.61 -1.86
CA MET A 163 22.18 -5.61 -0.66
C MET A 163 20.89 -4.83 -0.91
N LEU A 164 20.97 -3.70 -1.62
CA LEU A 164 19.82 -2.89 -2.00
C LEU A 164 18.83 -3.73 -2.78
N GLN A 165 19.26 -4.41 -3.85
CA GLN A 165 18.35 -5.22 -4.68
C GLN A 165 17.57 -6.25 -3.84
N ARG A 166 18.25 -6.96 -2.93
CA ARG A 166 17.61 -7.93 -2.03
C ARG A 166 16.62 -7.28 -1.06
N GLU A 167 17.00 -6.17 -0.44
CA GLU A 167 16.14 -5.48 0.52
C GLU A 167 14.95 -4.79 -0.16
N ARG A 168 15.11 -4.29 -1.38
CA ARG A 168 14.01 -3.75 -2.20
C ARG A 168 13.03 -4.85 -2.59
N ALA A 169 13.51 -6.00 -3.07
CA ALA A 169 12.65 -7.14 -3.39
C ALA A 169 11.83 -7.58 -2.16
N ARG A 170 12.47 -7.68 -0.99
CA ARG A 170 11.79 -7.98 0.28
C ARG A 170 10.76 -6.91 0.67
N ALA A 171 11.07 -5.62 0.49
CA ALA A 171 10.16 -4.52 0.79
C ALA A 171 8.93 -4.54 -0.13
N THR A 172 9.14 -4.69 -1.44
CA THR A 172 8.07 -4.80 -2.45
C THR A 172 7.18 -6.01 -2.17
N GLU A 173 7.76 -7.17 -1.87
CA GLU A 173 6.99 -8.37 -1.54
C GLU A 173 6.14 -8.18 -0.28
N ARG A 174 6.68 -7.53 0.76
CA ARG A 174 5.91 -7.17 1.96
C ARG A 174 4.73 -6.25 1.63
N LEU A 175 4.94 -5.26 0.76
CA LEU A 175 3.90 -4.34 0.30
C LEU A 175 2.79 -5.10 -0.45
N GLN A 176 3.16 -5.94 -1.42
CA GLN A 176 2.22 -6.77 -2.18
C GLN A 176 1.44 -7.73 -1.28
N ARG A 177 2.10 -8.39 -0.32
CA ARG A 177 1.42 -9.26 0.66
C ARG A 177 0.41 -8.48 1.50
N ARG A 178 0.73 -7.25 1.93
CA ARG A 178 -0.21 -6.39 2.66
C ARG A 178 -1.40 -6.00 1.80
N ALA A 179 -1.17 -5.59 0.55
CA ALA A 179 -2.22 -5.25 -0.41
C ALA A 179 -3.16 -6.44 -0.68
N ARG A 180 -2.62 -7.63 -0.95
CA ARG A 180 -3.40 -8.86 -1.14
C ARG A 180 -4.25 -9.22 0.09
N LYS A 181 -3.69 -9.08 1.30
CA LYS A 181 -4.43 -9.31 2.55
C LYS A 181 -5.56 -8.30 2.73
N ALA A 182 -5.33 -7.03 2.42
CA ALA A 182 -6.35 -5.99 2.49
C ALA A 182 -7.49 -6.26 1.49
N GLN A 183 -7.15 -6.61 0.25
CA GLN A 183 -8.12 -6.96 -0.78
C GLN A 183 -8.95 -8.18 -0.39
N ARG A 184 -8.32 -9.24 0.14
CA ARG A 184 -9.03 -10.43 0.63
C ARG A 184 -10.02 -10.09 1.75
N LYS A 185 -9.63 -9.23 2.70
CA LYS A 185 -10.52 -8.79 3.78
C LYS A 185 -11.72 -8.01 3.24
N LEU A 186 -11.49 -7.12 2.26
CA LEU A 186 -12.56 -6.37 1.61
C LEU A 186 -13.52 -7.32 0.86
N THR A 187 -13.00 -8.27 0.09
CA THR A 187 -13.83 -9.25 -0.62
C THR A 187 -14.61 -10.13 0.34
N ASP A 188 -14.00 -10.57 1.44
CA ASP A 188 -14.68 -11.36 2.48
C ASP A 188 -15.77 -10.55 3.18
N PHE A 189 -15.54 -9.26 3.44
CA PHE A 189 -16.54 -8.34 3.98
C PHE A 189 -17.72 -8.15 3.02
N MET A 190 -17.45 -7.87 1.75
CA MET A 190 -18.47 -7.75 0.70
C MET A 190 -19.28 -9.04 0.54
N ARG A 191 -18.63 -10.20 0.60
CA ARG A 191 -19.28 -11.52 0.58
C ARG A 191 -20.20 -11.74 1.78
N ARG A 192 -19.81 -11.30 2.97
CA ARG A 192 -20.67 -11.37 4.17
C ARG A 192 -21.85 -10.40 4.07
N GLY A 193 -21.62 -9.17 3.60
CA GLY A 193 -22.68 -8.18 3.40
C GLY A 193 -23.74 -8.67 2.41
N THR A 194 -23.31 -9.18 1.26
CA THR A 194 -24.20 -9.78 0.24
C THR A 194 -24.93 -11.03 0.74
N LYS A 195 -24.28 -11.90 1.52
CA LYS A 195 -24.94 -13.06 2.15
C LYS A 195 -25.96 -12.63 3.19
N GLY A 196 -25.63 -11.62 4.01
CA GLY A 196 -26.56 -11.02 4.97
C GLY A 196 -27.79 -10.43 4.29
N LEU A 197 -27.59 -9.72 3.18
CA LEU A 197 -28.66 -9.16 2.35
C LEU A 197 -29.55 -10.25 1.73
N ARG A 198 -28.96 -11.35 1.25
CA ARG A 198 -29.73 -12.50 0.73
C ARG A 198 -30.59 -13.18 1.80
N ILE A 199 -30.07 -13.30 3.03
CA ILE A 199 -30.81 -13.88 4.17
C ILE A 199 -31.92 -12.92 4.61
N SER A 200 -31.66 -11.62 4.69
CA SER A 200 -32.63 -10.62 5.15
C SER A 200 -33.76 -10.34 4.15
N PHE A 201 -33.50 -10.48 2.85
CA PHE A 201 -34.52 -10.33 1.80
C PHE A 201 -35.20 -11.65 1.39
N GLY A 202 -34.97 -12.74 2.13
CA GLY A 202 -35.68 -14.01 1.91
C GLY A 202 -35.50 -14.58 0.50
N TRP A 203 -34.41 -14.21 -0.20
CA TRP A 203 -34.12 -14.73 -1.55
C TRP A 203 -33.75 -16.21 -1.44
N LYS A 204 -34.77 -17.06 -1.52
CA LYS A 204 -34.61 -18.51 -1.69
C LYS A 204 -33.80 -18.73 -2.98
N SER A 205 -32.75 -19.53 -2.88
CA SER A 205 -32.01 -20.01 -4.04
C SER A 205 -32.99 -20.55 -5.08
N ARG A 206 -32.85 -20.15 -6.35
CA ARG A 206 -33.63 -20.75 -7.44
C ARG A 206 -33.53 -22.29 -7.34
N PRO A 207 -34.65 -23.03 -7.46
CA PRO A 207 -34.63 -24.49 -7.51
C PRO A 207 -33.63 -24.96 -8.56
N SER A 208 -32.94 -26.08 -8.30
CA SER A 208 -32.02 -26.62 -9.29
C SER A 208 -32.80 -27.08 -10.53
N GLN A 209 -32.12 -27.21 -11.66
CA GLN A 209 -32.75 -27.70 -12.89
C GLN A 209 -33.39 -29.09 -12.70
N ALA A 210 -32.75 -29.96 -11.91
CA ALA A 210 -33.28 -31.29 -11.57
C ALA A 210 -34.57 -31.21 -10.73
N ASP A 211 -34.69 -30.23 -9.83
CA ASP A 211 -35.91 -30.04 -9.03
C ASP A 211 -37.07 -29.55 -9.90
N MET A 212 -36.77 -28.70 -10.90
CA MET A 212 -37.75 -28.21 -11.87
C MET A 212 -38.26 -29.34 -12.77
N GLU A 213 -37.36 -30.19 -13.28
CA GLU A 213 -37.71 -31.35 -14.10
C GLU A 213 -38.59 -32.34 -13.32
N LYS A 214 -38.22 -32.65 -12.07
CA LYS A 214 -39.02 -33.52 -11.20
C LYS A 214 -40.42 -32.98 -10.93
N HIS A 215 -40.56 -31.68 -10.67
CA HIS A 215 -41.88 -31.06 -10.45
C HIS A 215 -42.75 -31.10 -11.72
N GLN A 216 -42.15 -30.91 -12.90
CA GLN A 216 -42.85 -31.02 -14.18
C GLN A 216 -43.34 -32.45 -14.43
N GLU A 217 -42.51 -33.46 -14.15
CA GLU A 217 -42.90 -34.87 -14.25
C GLU A 217 -44.04 -35.23 -13.30
N GLU A 218 -43.97 -34.79 -12.03
CA GLU A 218 -45.03 -34.99 -11.03
C GLU A 218 -46.36 -34.34 -11.45
N THR A 219 -46.28 -33.12 -12.00
CA THR A 219 -47.46 -32.39 -12.53
C THR A 219 -48.05 -33.10 -13.74
N HIS A 220 -47.20 -33.56 -14.67
CA HIS A 220 -47.65 -34.29 -15.86
C HIS A 220 -48.33 -35.61 -15.48
N ARG A 221 -47.73 -36.38 -14.55
CA ARG A 221 -48.30 -37.62 -14.03
C ARG A 221 -49.65 -37.39 -13.36
N TRP A 222 -49.77 -36.32 -12.58
CA TRP A 222 -51.03 -35.95 -11.94
C TRP A 222 -52.11 -35.57 -12.95
N ASN A 223 -51.77 -34.78 -13.97
CA ASN A 223 -52.70 -34.37 -15.03
C ASN A 223 -53.21 -35.57 -15.85
N ILE A 224 -52.35 -36.52 -16.18
CA ILE A 224 -52.75 -37.76 -16.87
C ILE A 224 -53.73 -38.57 -16.03
N ALA A 225 -53.43 -38.78 -14.74
CA ALA A 225 -54.30 -39.52 -13.84
C ALA A 225 -55.66 -38.82 -13.66
N CYS A 226 -55.66 -37.49 -13.52
CA CYS A 226 -56.88 -36.69 -13.40
C CYS A 226 -57.74 -36.70 -14.66
N ALA A 227 -57.12 -36.66 -15.84
CA ALA A 227 -57.83 -36.69 -17.12
C ALA A 227 -58.70 -37.95 -17.29
N LYS A 228 -58.27 -39.11 -16.77
CA LYS A 228 -59.07 -40.35 -16.80
C LYS A 228 -60.45 -40.15 -16.15
N TYR A 229 -60.51 -39.48 -15.00
CA TYR A 229 -61.74 -39.23 -14.27
C TYR A 229 -62.58 -38.11 -14.88
N MET A 230 -61.93 -37.09 -15.45
CA MET A 230 -62.64 -36.02 -16.18
C MET A 230 -63.34 -36.55 -17.43
N ILE A 231 -62.68 -37.43 -18.19
CA ILE A 231 -63.28 -38.10 -19.37
C ILE A 231 -64.47 -38.98 -18.96
N ALA A 232 -64.44 -39.56 -17.76
CA ALA A 232 -65.56 -40.33 -17.21
C ALA A 232 -66.73 -39.47 -16.70
N GLY A 233 -66.70 -38.15 -16.90
CA GLY A 233 -67.79 -37.23 -16.56
C GLY A 233 -67.95 -36.95 -15.07
N LEU A 234 -66.94 -37.27 -14.25
CA LEU A 234 -66.97 -37.01 -12.81
C LEU A 234 -66.81 -35.51 -12.52
N ALA A 235 -67.41 -35.06 -11.42
CA ALA A 235 -67.26 -33.69 -10.95
C ALA A 235 -65.78 -33.39 -10.63
N PRO A 236 -65.26 -32.16 -10.91
CA PRO A 236 -63.84 -31.84 -10.75
C PRO A 236 -63.24 -32.14 -9.37
N ASP A 237 -63.99 -31.92 -8.29
CA ASP A 237 -63.55 -32.21 -6.92
C ASP A 237 -63.47 -33.71 -6.60
N GLU A 238 -64.27 -34.52 -7.30
CA GLU A 238 -64.21 -35.98 -7.22
C GLU A 238 -63.03 -36.51 -8.03
N CYS A 239 -62.77 -35.97 -9.23
CA CYS A 239 -61.59 -36.27 -10.03
C CYS A 239 -60.30 -36.02 -9.23
N ARG A 240 -60.20 -34.87 -8.54
CA ARG A 240 -59.05 -34.55 -7.69
C ARG A 240 -58.88 -35.55 -6.55
N ARG A 241 -59.94 -35.85 -5.80
CA ARG A 241 -59.89 -36.79 -4.68
C ARG A 241 -59.45 -38.19 -5.13
N ARG A 242 -60.00 -38.69 -6.24
CA ARG A 242 -59.63 -40.00 -6.78
C ARG A 242 -58.20 -40.04 -7.33
N THR A 243 -57.78 -38.97 -8.01
CA THR A 243 -56.39 -38.82 -8.49
C THR A 243 -55.40 -38.84 -7.34
N ASN A 244 -55.69 -38.12 -6.26
CA ASN A 244 -54.82 -38.07 -5.10
C ASN A 244 -54.78 -39.42 -4.38
N VAL A 245 -55.91 -40.12 -4.25
CA VAL A 245 -55.94 -41.50 -3.71
C VAL A 245 -55.14 -42.48 -4.60
N GLU A 246 -55.29 -42.42 -5.93
CA GLU A 246 -54.55 -43.26 -6.90
C GLU A 246 -53.03 -43.03 -6.82
N LEU A 247 -52.61 -41.78 -6.61
CA LEU A 247 -51.21 -41.40 -6.54
C LEU A 247 -50.62 -41.41 -5.12
N GLY A 248 -51.41 -41.77 -4.09
CA GLY A 248 -50.98 -41.77 -2.70
C GLY A 248 -50.68 -40.37 -2.14
N LEU A 249 -51.33 -39.33 -2.68
CA LEU A 249 -51.14 -37.93 -2.35
C LEU A 249 -52.21 -37.44 -1.35
N PRO A 250 -51.94 -36.36 -0.58
CA PRO A 250 -52.92 -35.76 0.31
C PRO A 250 -54.24 -35.40 -0.38
N THR A 251 -55.36 -35.51 0.33
CA THR A 251 -56.70 -35.30 -0.25
C THR A 251 -56.94 -33.90 -0.80
N ASP A 252 -56.18 -32.91 -0.34
CA ASP A 252 -56.22 -31.50 -0.73
C ASP A 252 -55.12 -31.11 -1.73
N TYR A 253 -54.24 -32.05 -2.12
CA TYR A 253 -53.16 -31.79 -3.05
C TYR A 253 -53.68 -31.39 -4.45
N SER A 254 -53.08 -30.35 -5.02
CA SER A 254 -53.30 -29.90 -6.39
C SER A 254 -52.02 -29.23 -6.91
N PRO A 255 -51.42 -29.69 -8.01
CA PRO A 255 -50.15 -29.15 -8.53
C PRO A 255 -50.22 -27.64 -8.86
N SER A 256 -51.41 -27.13 -9.15
CA SER A 256 -51.69 -25.77 -9.60
C SER A 256 -52.08 -24.78 -8.47
N ARG A 257 -52.07 -25.18 -7.19
CA ARG A 257 -52.49 -24.30 -6.07
C ARG A 257 -51.38 -23.38 -5.52
N TYR A 258 -50.17 -23.42 -6.07
CA TYR A 258 -49.03 -22.63 -5.60
C TYR A 258 -48.24 -22.00 -6.75
N GLU A 259 -48.95 -21.37 -7.70
CA GLU A 259 -48.38 -20.32 -8.56
C GLU A 259 -48.74 -18.93 -8.03
#